data_AF-A0A6I7NSJ9-F1
#
_entry.id   AF-A0A6I7NSJ9-F1
#
_cell.length_a   1.000
_cell.length_b   1.000
_cell.length_c   1.000
_cell.angle_alpha   90.00
_cell.angle_beta   90.00
_cell.angle_gamma   90.00
#
_symmetry.space_group_name_H-M   'P 1'
#
loop_
_entity.id
_entity.type
_entity.pdbx_description
1 polymer ?
#
loop_
_entity_poly.entity_id
_entity_poly.type
_entity_poly.pdbx_seq_one_letter_code
_entity_poly.pdbx_strand_id
1 'polypeptide(L)'
;MVDRDVVIAKINSIQKCLKRIKEITKLDPKSLENLDTEEIVILNLQRAIQSSIDLAAHIVADEGWGVPRELRENFDLLSQKKVLFVFLINMPLND
;
A
#
# COMPACT_ATOMS: atom_id res chain seq x y z
N MET A 1 -15.90 -13.38 -6.50
CA MET A 1 -16.26 -12.76 -5.21
C MET A 1 -14.96 -12.57 -4.48
N VAL A 2 -14.71 -11.35 -3.98
CA VAL A 2 -13.46 -11.00 -3.31
C VAL A 2 -13.08 -12.05 -2.26
N ASP A 3 -11.96 -12.72 -2.48
CA ASP A 3 -11.42 -13.68 -1.52
C ASP A 3 -10.95 -12.96 -0.24
N ARG A 4 -11.62 -13.25 0.88
CA ARG A 4 -11.35 -12.65 2.18
C ARG A 4 -9.96 -13.03 2.71
N ASP A 5 -9.49 -14.24 2.47
CA ASP A 5 -8.21 -14.71 2.98
C ASP A 5 -7.06 -14.00 2.26
N VAL A 6 -7.21 -13.77 0.95
CA VAL A 6 -6.27 -12.95 0.17
C VAL A 6 -6.23 -11.52 0.71
N VAL A 7 -7.40 -10.91 0.96
CA VAL A 7 -7.48 -9.55 1.53
C VAL A 7 -6.78 -9.47 2.89
N ILE A 8 -7.09 -10.39 3.80
CA ILE A 8 -6.49 -10.43 5.15
C ILE A 8 -4.97 -10.62 5.05
N ALA A 9 -4.49 -11.52 4.19
CA ALA A 9 -3.07 -11.75 3.99
C ALA A 9 -2.34 -10.50 3.50
N LYS A 10 -2.91 -9.75 2.53
CA LYS A 10 -2.32 -8.51 2.03
C LYS A 10 -2.32 -7.41 3.08
N ILE A 11 -3.42 -7.21 3.82
CA ILE A 11 -3.49 -6.24 4.92
C ILE A 11 -2.44 -6.56 5.99
N ASN A 12 -2.32 -7.83 6.40
CA ASN A 12 -1.30 -8.25 7.36
C ASN A 12 0.12 -7.97 6.86
N SER A 13 0.37 -8.12 5.57
CA SER A 13 1.68 -7.85 4.96
C SER A 13 2.02 -6.36 5.01
N ILE A 14 1.06 -5.50 4.64
CA ILE A 14 1.17 -4.04 4.75
C ILE A 14 1.46 -3.63 6.20
N GLN A 15 0.66 -4.12 7.15
CA GLN A 15 0.81 -3.79 8.57
C GLN A 15 2.16 -4.21 9.15
N LYS A 16 2.67 -5.40 8.78
CA LYS A 16 4.01 -5.85 9.21
C LYS A 16 5.11 -4.93 8.70
N CYS A 17 5.03 -4.50 7.44
CA CYS A 17 6.01 -3.58 6.86
C CYS A 17 6.00 -2.22 7.58
N LEU A 18 4.81 -1.64 7.78
CA LEU A 18 4.66 -0.36 8.50
C LEU A 18 5.12 -0.47 9.96
N LYS A 19 4.81 -1.59 10.63
CA LYS A 19 5.30 -1.87 11.99
C LYS A 19 6.82 -1.91 12.03
N ARG A 20 7.45 -2.59 11.06
CA ARG A 20 8.92 -2.71 10.99
C ARG A 20 9.59 -1.34 10.79
N ILE A 21 9.03 -0.50 9.91
CA ILE A 21 9.50 0.87 9.69
C ILE A 21 9.42 1.65 11.02
N LYS A 22 8.28 1.57 11.70
CA LYS A 22 8.08 2.25 13.00
C LYS A 22 9.04 1.74 14.09
N GLU A 23 9.30 0.43 14.15
CA GLU A 23 10.20 -0.18 15.14
C GLU A 23 11.66 0.25 14.93
N ILE A 24 12.12 0.29 13.68
CA ILE A 24 13.51 0.61 13.35
C ILE A 24 13.77 2.11 13.45
N THR A 25 12.86 2.93 12.93
CA THR A 25 13.02 4.39 12.96
C THR A 25 12.71 4.98 14.32
N LYS A 26 11.91 4.29 15.15
CA LYS A 26 11.27 4.83 16.36
C LYS A 26 10.49 6.13 16.09
N LEU A 27 10.08 6.36 14.84
CA LEU A 27 9.50 7.61 14.35
C LEU A 27 10.42 8.85 14.49
N ASP A 28 11.73 8.65 14.59
CA ASP A 28 12.73 9.72 14.53
C ASP A 28 13.29 9.83 13.11
N PRO A 29 13.06 10.95 12.39
CA PRO A 29 13.62 11.14 11.04
C PRO A 29 15.15 11.03 11.00
N LYS A 30 15.86 11.38 12.09
CA LYS A 30 17.32 11.26 12.15
C LYS A 30 17.81 9.82 12.07
N SER A 31 16.95 8.84 12.35
CA SER A 31 17.29 7.42 12.19
C SER A 31 17.67 7.07 10.74
N LEU A 32 17.17 7.82 9.76
CA LEU A 32 17.47 7.62 8.34
C LEU A 32 18.89 8.08 7.94
N GLU A 33 19.61 8.78 8.82
CA GLU A 33 21.04 9.10 8.60
C GLU A 33 21.93 7.84 8.63
N ASN A 34 21.41 6.74 9.18
CA ASN A 34 22.05 5.43 9.15
C ASN A 34 21.62 4.65 7.91
N LEU A 35 22.58 4.30 7.04
CA LEU A 35 22.32 3.62 5.77
C LEU A 35 21.57 2.28 5.94
N ASP A 36 21.91 1.47 6.94
CA ASP A 36 21.20 0.20 7.19
C ASP A 36 19.73 0.44 7.52
N THR A 37 19.44 1.50 8.30
CA THR A 37 18.08 1.91 8.64
C THR A 37 17.33 2.39 7.41
N GLU A 38 17.96 3.23 6.58
CA GLU A 38 17.39 3.69 5.32
C GLU A 38 17.04 2.53 4.39
N GLU A 39 17.95 1.57 4.19
CA GLU A 39 17.72 0.38 3.36
C GLU A 39 16.55 -0.48 3.88
N ILE A 40 16.47 -0.68 5.20
CA ILE A 40 15.34 -1.40 5.81
C ILE A 40 14.03 -0.66 5.56
N VAL A 41 14.02 0.68 5.68
CA VAL A 41 12.82 1.49 5.44
C VAL A 41 12.40 1.41 3.98
N ILE A 42 13.32 1.59 3.03
CA ILE A 42 13.06 1.48 1.59
C ILE A 42 12.45 0.11 1.25
N LEU A 43 13.06 -0.97 1.73
CA LEU A 43 12.60 -2.33 1.47
C LEU A 43 11.18 -2.57 2.00
N ASN A 44 10.88 -2.13 3.23
CA ASN A 44 9.56 -2.32 3.81
C ASN A 44 8.51 -1.41 3.16
N LEU A 45 8.87 -0.19 2.74
CA LEU A 45 7.98 0.69 1.99
C LEU A 45 7.61 0.07 0.63
N GLN A 46 8.60 -0.41 -0.12
CA GLN A 46 8.37 -1.09 -1.40
C GLN A 46 7.43 -2.30 -1.25
N ARG A 47 7.64 -3.12 -0.21
CA ARG A 47 6.78 -4.29 0.09
C ARG A 47 5.35 -3.90 0.48
N ALA A 48 5.18 -2.83 1.26
CA ALA A 48 3.87 -2.31 1.62
C ALA A 48 3.12 -1.78 0.40
N ILE A 49 3.81 -1.03 -0.47
CA ILE A 49 3.27 -0.50 -1.73
C ILE A 49 2.83 -1.65 -2.64
N GLN A 50 3.69 -2.66 -2.85
CA GLN A 50 3.36 -3.80 -3.69
C GLN A 50 2.15 -4.58 -3.14
N SER A 51 2.11 -4.81 -1.82
CA SER A 51 0.95 -5.49 -1.20
C SER A 51 -0.35 -4.70 -1.35
N SER A 52 -0.27 -3.36 -1.39
CA SER A 52 -1.41 -2.48 -1.61
C SER A 52 -1.88 -2.53 -3.07
N ILE A 53 -0.95 -2.57 -4.03
CA ILE A 53 -1.23 -2.76 -5.45
C ILE A 53 -1.91 -4.11 -5.69
N ASP A 54 -1.35 -5.19 -5.15
CA ASP A 54 -1.90 -6.53 -5.30
C ASP A 54 -3.32 -6.63 -4.73
N LEU A 55 -3.56 -5.98 -3.59
CA LEU A 55 -4.88 -5.93 -2.97
C LEU A 55 -5.89 -5.19 -3.87
N ALA A 56 -5.49 -4.05 -4.43
CA ALA A 56 -6.34 -3.29 -5.35
C ALA A 56 -6.67 -4.09 -6.61
N ALA A 57 -5.65 -4.72 -7.20
CA ALA A 57 -5.81 -5.55 -8.39
C ALA A 57 -6.71 -6.77 -8.15
N HIS A 58 -6.55 -7.43 -7.00
CA HIS A 58 -7.41 -8.55 -6.58
C HIS A 58 -8.89 -8.13 -6.53
N ILE A 59 -9.19 -7.02 -5.86
CA ILE A 59 -10.57 -6.51 -5.75
C ILE A 59 -11.13 -6.16 -7.12
N VAL A 60 -10.37 -5.42 -7.95
CA VAL A 60 -10.81 -5.00 -9.28
C VAL A 60 -11.09 -6.21 -10.19
N ALA A 61 -10.23 -7.22 -10.15
CA ALA A 61 -10.38 -8.44 -10.94
C ALA A 61 -11.57 -9.28 -10.49
N ASP A 62 -11.72 -9.53 -9.19
CA ASP A 62 -12.78 -10.37 -8.64
C ASP A 62 -14.18 -9.77 -8.79
N GLU A 63 -14.28 -8.43 -8.81
CA GLU A 63 -15.51 -7.69 -9.01
C GLU A 63 -15.80 -7.37 -10.49
N GLY A 64 -14.85 -7.66 -11.39
CA GLY A 64 -15.01 -7.45 -12.83
C GLY A 64 -15.16 -5.98 -13.24
N TRP A 65 -14.48 -5.05 -12.55
CA TRP A 65 -14.64 -3.61 -12.78
C TRP A 65 -13.90 -3.06 -14.01
N GLY A 66 -13.20 -3.92 -14.73
CA GLY A 66 -12.49 -3.58 -15.96
C GLY A 66 -11.10 -4.22 -16.00
N VAL A 67 -10.33 -3.84 -17.02
CA VAL A 67 -8.93 -4.28 -17.18
C VAL A 67 -8.04 -3.03 -17.11
N PRO A 68 -7.45 -2.74 -15.94
CA PRO A 68 -6.51 -1.64 -15.75
C PRO A 68 -5.31 -1.79 -16.69
N ARG A 69 -4.92 -0.70 -17.37
CA ARG A 69 -3.71 -0.61 -18.19
C ARG A 69 -2.51 -0.16 -17.39
N GLU A 70 -2.75 0.63 -16.35
CA GLU A 70 -1.73 1.12 -15.43
C GLU A 70 -2.06 0.74 -13.99
N LEU A 71 -1.04 0.71 -13.12
CA LEU A 71 -1.22 0.39 -11.70
C LEU A 71 -2.17 1.37 -11.02
N ARG A 72 -2.04 2.67 -11.34
CA ARG A 72 -2.88 3.74 -10.79
C ARG A 72 -4.37 3.52 -11.04
N GLU A 73 -4.72 3.01 -12.22
CA GLU A 73 -6.11 2.79 -12.61
C GLU A 73 -6.83 1.80 -11.68
N ASN A 74 -6.11 0.86 -11.04
CA ASN A 74 -6.69 0.00 -10.01
C ASN A 74 -7.26 0.84 -8.85
N PHE A 75 -6.48 1.82 -8.36
CA PHE A 75 -6.90 2.68 -7.27
C PHE A 75 -8.01 3.65 -7.69
N ASP A 76 -7.97 4.16 -8.92
CA ASP A 76 -9.03 5.01 -9.47
C ASP A 76 -10.37 4.25 -9.50
N LEU A 77 -10.37 2.98 -9.93
CA LEU A 77 -11.55 2.12 -9.91
C LEU A 77 -12.05 1.88 -8.48
N LEU A 78 -11.17 1.61 -7.52
CA LEU A 78 -11.56 1.49 -6.10
C LEU A 78 -12.26 2.76 -5.59
N SER A 79 -11.78 3.94 -6.00
CA SER A 79 -12.37 5.22 -5.60
C SER A 79 -13.71 5.49 -6.28
N GLN A 80 -13.82 5.23 -7.58
CA GLN A 80 -15.08 5.33 -8.30
C GLN A 80 -16.17 4.44 -7.68
N LYS A 81 -15.78 3.28 -7.14
CA LYS A 81 -16.67 2.33 -6.46
C LYS A 81 -16.83 2.58 -4.96
N LYS A 82 -16.25 3.67 -4.44
CA LYS A 82 -16.32 4.08 -3.02
C LYS A 82 -15.73 3.07 -2.03
N VAL A 83 -14.84 2.20 -2.50
CA VAL A 83 -14.06 1.29 -1.63
C VAL A 83 -12.87 2.04 -1.03
N LEU A 84 -12.29 2.96 -1.80
CA LEU A 84 -11.22 3.85 -1.34
C LEU A 84 -11.69 5.31 -1.41
N PHE A 85 -11.39 6.11 -0.40
CA PHE A 85 -11.72 7.54 -0.46
C PHE A 85 -10.76 8.28 -1.39
N VAL A 86 -11.29 9.12 -2.28
CA VAL A 86 -10.53 9.86 -3.30
C VAL A 86 -9.39 10.73 -2.72
N PHE A 87 -9.57 11.27 -1.50
CA PHE A 87 -8.54 12.10 -0.86
C PHE A 87 -7.25 11.32 -0.59
N LEU A 88 -7.33 9.99 -0.44
CA LEU A 88 -6.16 9.12 -0.23
C LEU A 88 -5.37 8.88 -1.51
N ILE A 89 -5.99 9.07 -2.69
CA ILE A 89 -5.31 8.91 -3.99
C ILE A 89 -4.53 10.17 -4.36
N ASN A 90 -5.05 11.34 -3.98
CA ASN A 90 -4.48 12.64 -4.31
C ASN A 90 -3.99 13.39 -3.08
N MET A 91 -3.59 12.68 -2.02
CA MET A 91 -3.13 13.32 -0.79
C MET A 91 -1.92 14.19 -1.13
N PRO A 92 -1.98 15.53 -0.93
CA PRO A 92 -0.80 16.35 -1.09
C PRO A 92 0.23 15.88 -0.07
N LEU A 93 1.43 15.56 -0.54
CA LEU A 93 2.58 15.40 0.33
C LEU A 93 2.84 16.82 0.88
N ASN A 94 2.44 17.08 2.12
CA ASN A 94 2.80 18.32 2.77
C ASN A 94 4.33 18.35 2.89
N ASP A 95 4.94 19.40 2.34
CA ASP A 95 6.36 19.76 2.55
C ASP A 95 6.67 19.97 4.04
#